data_AF-A0A9X0R555-F1
#
_entry.id   AF-A0A9X0R555-F1
#
_cell.length_a   1.000
_cell.length_b   1.000
_cell.length_c   1.000
_cell.angle_alpha   90.00
_cell.angle_beta   90.00
_cell.angle_gamma   90.00
#
_symmetry.space_group_name_H-M   'P 1'
#
loop_
_entity.id
_entity.type
_entity.pdbx_description
1 polymer ?
#
loop_
_entity_poly.entity_id
_entity_poly.type
_entity_poly.pdbx_seq_one_letter_code
_entity_poly.pdbx_strand_id
1 'polypeptide(L)'
;MRDRLVLHPRRWYAFQTIPGERPDSAFRPCTPAFITEVTPLKSGKGVLRLGFVAALCPVAAERRTLDLRVVLHRADYLIGTFLDAGGCERTAIFREVDLPWLAHYATEFWSRFPPSSLEHEGIGFAIETWDAQTYLNEAFGPDENHVLNGTTAASFGVKLHKMPKATAVIRLDRSFSEFDSYLIRRGVTPRQMEDRWFIYFESGRLLMRRSWTGLLIYEVVLEERGASLWARDARANRNPKQYGGTDDEDDKRMILNLIDELLLGLPARVPVQEGLLSPDWQAIAARSTASKAAFQ
;
A
#
# COMPACT_ATOMS: atom_id res chain seq x y z
N MET A 1 18.04 27.48 13.70
CA MET A 1 17.33 26.33 14.31
C MET A 1 15.84 26.58 14.19
N ARG A 2 15.03 25.57 13.87
CA ARG A 2 13.57 25.72 13.91
C ARG A 2 13.15 25.70 15.38
N ASP A 3 12.42 26.72 15.83
CA ASP A 3 11.96 26.77 17.23
C ASP A 3 10.74 25.87 17.48
N ARG A 4 10.00 25.53 16.41
CA ARG A 4 8.72 24.80 16.47
C ARG A 4 8.50 23.95 15.21
N LEU A 5 7.94 22.76 15.38
CA LEU A 5 7.51 21.87 14.31
C LEU A 5 6.34 22.50 13.55
N VAL A 6 6.46 22.72 12.25
CA VAL A 6 5.34 23.20 11.43
C VAL A 6 4.78 22.03 10.64
N LEU A 7 3.49 21.75 10.83
CA LEU A 7 2.77 20.78 10.02
C LEU A 7 2.40 21.44 8.69
N HIS A 8 2.76 20.78 7.59
CA HIS A 8 2.47 21.25 6.24
C HIS A 8 1.53 20.26 5.53
N PRO A 9 0.51 20.75 4.82
CA PRO A 9 -0.24 19.91 3.89
C PRO A 9 0.68 19.24 2.87
N ARG A 10 0.26 18.06 2.42
CA ARG A 10 0.97 17.20 1.45
C ARG A 10 2.34 16.71 1.95
N ARG A 11 2.47 16.50 3.26
CA ARG A 11 3.66 15.90 3.88
C ARG A 11 3.28 14.82 4.87
N TRP A 12 4.19 13.87 5.02
CA TRP A 12 4.08 12.78 5.97
C TRP A 12 4.61 13.16 7.34
N TYR A 13 3.91 12.75 8.38
CA TYR A 13 4.34 12.87 9.76
C TYR A 13 4.06 11.56 10.50
N ALA A 14 4.82 11.31 11.55
CA ALA A 14 4.52 10.23 12.46
C ALA A 14 3.40 10.70 13.40
N PHE A 15 2.30 9.98 13.41
CA PHE A 15 1.15 10.25 14.28
C PHE A 15 1.01 9.13 15.30
N GLN A 16 0.78 9.50 16.56
CA GLN A 16 0.52 8.57 17.65
C GLN A 16 -0.64 9.09 18.52
N THR A 17 -1.48 8.18 19.01
CA THR A 17 -2.57 8.46 19.96
C THR A 17 -2.39 7.75 21.29
N ILE A 18 -2.76 8.41 22.39
CA ILE A 18 -2.70 7.86 23.75
C ILE A 18 -3.95 8.27 24.54
N PRO A 19 -4.68 7.33 25.17
CA PRO A 19 -4.61 5.89 24.94
C PRO A 19 -4.96 5.55 23.48
N GLY A 20 -4.53 4.39 22.99
CA GLY A 20 -4.91 3.92 21.65
C GLY A 20 -6.42 3.75 21.49
N GLU A 21 -6.90 3.87 20.26
CA GLU A 21 -8.34 3.73 19.93
C GLU A 21 -8.89 2.33 20.25
N ARG A 22 -8.05 1.30 20.18
CA ARG A 22 -8.39 -0.10 20.47
C ARG A 22 -7.49 -0.66 21.58
N PRO A 23 -7.99 -0.86 22.80
CA PRO A 23 -7.22 -1.41 23.92
C PRO A 23 -6.77 -2.87 23.72
N ASP A 24 -7.47 -3.61 22.86
CA ASP A 24 -7.32 -5.05 22.57
C ASP A 24 -6.57 -5.33 21.25
N SER A 25 -6.19 -4.27 20.53
CA SER A 25 -5.57 -4.36 19.22
C SER A 25 -4.06 -4.64 19.34
N ALA A 26 -3.59 -5.67 18.64
CA ALA A 26 -2.15 -5.90 18.41
C ALA A 26 -1.48 -4.74 17.65
N PHE A 27 -2.27 -3.86 17.00
CA PHE A 27 -1.77 -2.67 16.33
C PHE A 27 -1.45 -1.57 17.33
N ARG A 28 -0.24 -1.05 17.19
CA ARG A 28 0.23 0.12 17.94
C ARG A 28 -0.60 1.34 17.53
N PRO A 29 -0.91 2.27 18.44
CA PRO A 29 -1.73 3.44 18.16
C PRO A 29 -0.94 4.52 17.40
N CYS A 30 -0.20 4.11 16.38
CA CYS A 30 0.69 4.94 15.61
C CYS A 30 0.64 4.56 14.12
N THR A 31 0.71 5.56 13.27
CA THR A 31 0.63 5.40 11.81
C THR A 31 1.35 6.57 11.15
N PRO A 32 1.97 6.37 9.98
CA PRO A 32 2.29 7.50 9.12
C PRO A 32 0.98 8.22 8.75
N ALA A 33 0.99 9.54 8.89
CA ALA A 33 -0.12 10.43 8.64
C ALA A 33 0.24 11.40 7.51
N PHE A 34 -0.51 11.34 6.42
CA PHE A 34 -0.39 12.30 5.32
C PHE A 34 -1.30 13.49 5.60
N ILE A 35 -0.71 14.64 5.93
CA ILE A 35 -1.48 15.84 6.29
C ILE A 35 -2.14 16.43 5.05
N THR A 36 -3.44 16.66 5.11
CA THR A 36 -4.23 17.23 4.01
C THR A 36 -4.65 18.67 4.32
N GLU A 37 -4.86 19.00 5.59
CA GLU A 37 -5.29 20.33 6.03
C GLU A 37 -4.66 20.69 7.39
N VAL A 38 -4.26 21.96 7.53
CA VAL A 38 -3.81 22.56 8.80
C VAL A 38 -4.43 23.94 8.94
N THR A 39 -5.41 24.08 9.83
CA THR A 39 -6.19 25.31 9.99
C THR A 39 -6.21 25.75 11.46
N PRO A 40 -5.53 26.86 11.84
CA PRO A 40 -5.65 27.42 13.17
C PRO A 40 -7.07 27.93 13.43
N LEU A 41 -7.70 27.45 14.49
CA LEU A 41 -9.02 27.92 14.91
C LEU A 41 -8.85 29.19 15.76
N LYS A 42 -9.54 30.28 15.39
CA LYS A 42 -9.54 31.57 16.11
C LYS A 42 -10.34 31.50 17.42
N SER A 43 -10.08 30.49 18.25
CA SER A 43 -10.78 30.24 19.51
C SER A 43 -10.09 30.85 20.74
N GLY A 44 -8.88 31.41 20.57
CA GLY A 44 -8.03 31.88 21.67
C GLY A 44 -7.42 30.75 22.52
N LYS A 45 -7.74 29.49 22.23
CA LYS A 45 -7.34 28.31 23.02
C LYS A 45 -6.18 27.50 22.40
N GLY A 46 -5.51 28.05 21.39
CA GLY A 46 -4.40 27.35 20.71
C GLY A 46 -4.84 26.04 20.02
N VAL A 47 -6.00 26.05 19.36
CA VAL A 47 -6.56 24.86 18.70
C VAL A 47 -6.18 24.86 17.21
N LEU A 48 -5.67 23.74 16.73
CA LEU A 48 -5.37 23.46 15.32
C LEU A 48 -6.34 22.39 14.80
N ARG A 49 -7.13 22.73 13.79
CA ARG A 49 -7.86 21.71 13.01
C ARG A 49 -6.88 21.05 12.05
N LEU A 50 -6.79 19.73 12.13
CA LEU A 50 -5.94 18.91 11.28
C LEU A 50 -6.81 17.95 10.49
N GLY A 51 -6.70 18.00 9.16
CA GLY A 51 -7.15 16.96 8.25
C GLY A 51 -5.95 16.12 7.82
N PHE A 52 -6.09 14.79 7.84
CA PHE A 52 -5.02 13.89 7.40
C PHE A 52 -5.55 12.50 7.03
N VAL A 53 -4.73 11.73 6.34
CA VAL A 53 -4.96 10.30 6.11
C VAL A 53 -4.02 9.48 6.97
N ALA A 54 -4.58 8.65 7.85
CA ALA A 54 -3.87 7.64 8.62
C ALA A 54 -3.67 6.42 7.74
N ALA A 55 -2.46 6.20 7.21
CA ALA A 55 -2.27 5.23 6.12
C ALA A 55 -2.31 3.75 6.53
N LEU A 56 -2.19 3.41 7.81
CA LEU A 56 -2.11 2.02 8.28
C LEU A 56 -3.13 1.66 9.39
N CYS A 57 -4.01 2.58 9.82
CA CYS A 57 -4.72 2.41 11.10
C CYS A 57 -6.22 2.09 10.93
N PRO A 58 -6.78 1.08 11.60
CA PRO A 58 -6.10 -0.02 12.28
C PRO A 58 -5.63 -1.10 11.28
N VAL A 59 -6.15 -1.06 10.05
CA VAL A 59 -5.84 -2.02 8.99
C VAL A 59 -5.81 -1.35 7.63
N ALA A 60 -6.59 -0.28 7.42
CA ALA A 60 -6.69 0.40 6.13
C ALA A 60 -6.46 1.91 6.27
N ALA A 61 -6.20 2.57 5.15
CA ALA A 61 -6.08 4.02 5.12
C ALA A 61 -7.42 4.68 5.48
N GLU A 62 -7.41 5.60 6.44
CA GLU A 62 -8.61 6.29 6.90
C GLU A 62 -8.42 7.81 6.92
N ARG A 63 -9.40 8.55 6.41
CA ARG A 63 -9.45 10.01 6.54
C ARG A 63 -9.84 10.37 7.98
N ARG A 64 -9.01 11.19 8.61
CA ARG A 64 -9.20 11.69 9.97
C ARG A 64 -9.28 13.20 9.96
N THR A 65 -10.09 13.73 10.87
CA THR A 65 -10.10 15.14 11.22
C THR A 65 -10.13 15.25 12.73
N LEU A 66 -9.25 16.07 13.30
CA LEU A 66 -9.25 16.35 14.73
C LEU A 66 -9.00 17.83 14.99
N ASP A 67 -9.64 18.33 16.05
CA ASP A 67 -9.39 19.66 16.60
C ASP A 67 -8.40 19.53 17.76
N LEU A 68 -7.12 19.70 17.45
CA LEU A 68 -6.02 19.53 18.39
C LEU A 68 -5.86 20.77 19.26
N ARG A 69 -6.21 20.69 20.54
CA ARG A 69 -5.78 21.69 21.53
C ARG A 69 -4.31 21.46 21.85
N VAL A 70 -3.44 22.34 21.35
CA VAL A 70 -1.98 22.21 21.51
C VAL A 70 -1.61 22.40 22.97
N VAL A 71 -0.88 21.42 23.52
CA VAL A 71 -0.37 21.42 24.90
C VAL A 71 1.12 21.71 24.91
N LEU A 72 1.88 21.10 24.00
CA LEU A 72 3.33 21.26 23.90
C LEU A 72 3.76 21.36 22.44
N HIS A 73 4.58 22.36 22.12
CA HIS A 73 5.06 22.62 20.78
C HIS A 73 6.58 22.79 20.81
N ARG A 74 7.30 21.76 20.36
CA ARG A 74 8.75 21.74 20.24
C ARG A 74 9.17 21.67 18.78
N ALA A 75 10.47 21.75 18.52
CA ALA A 75 11.03 21.71 17.18
C ALA A 75 10.81 20.36 16.46
N ASP A 76 10.78 19.29 17.24
CA ASP A 76 10.76 17.88 16.82
C ASP A 76 9.38 17.24 16.95
N TYR A 77 8.53 17.73 17.86
CA TYR A 77 7.18 17.21 18.04
C TYR A 77 6.14 18.28 18.44
N LEU A 78 4.88 17.94 18.17
CA LEU A 78 3.67 18.65 18.57
C LEU A 78 2.78 17.69 19.35
N ILE A 79 2.44 18.05 20.59
CA ILE A 79 1.52 17.30 21.45
C ILE A 79 0.30 18.15 21.70
N GLY A 80 -0.87 17.52 21.58
CA GLY A 80 -2.12 18.14 21.98
C GLY A 80 -3.15 17.12 22.40
N THR A 81 -4.27 17.64 22.88
CA THR A 81 -5.44 16.85 23.26
C THR A 81 -6.58 17.07 22.28
N PHE A 82 -7.37 16.03 22.04
CA PHE A 82 -8.58 16.09 21.22
C PHE A 82 -9.64 15.14 21.80
N LEU A 83 -10.89 15.31 21.41
CA LEU A 83 -11.96 14.36 21.72
C LEU A 83 -12.12 13.40 20.54
N ASP A 84 -12.10 12.10 20.81
CA ASP A 84 -12.40 11.08 19.79
C ASP A 84 -13.91 11.05 19.47
N ALA A 85 -14.30 10.19 18.53
CA ALA A 85 -15.70 10.05 18.12
C ALA A 85 -16.63 9.58 19.27
N GLY A 86 -16.08 8.94 20.31
CA GLY A 86 -16.79 8.54 21.52
C GLY A 86 -16.85 9.65 22.59
N GLY A 87 -16.29 10.83 22.32
CA GLY A 87 -16.20 11.92 23.29
C GLY A 87 -15.13 11.71 24.37
N CYS A 88 -14.27 10.70 24.22
CA CYS A 88 -13.17 10.46 25.15
C CYS A 88 -11.99 11.38 24.82
N GLU A 89 -11.40 12.01 25.83
CA GLU A 89 -10.19 12.81 25.66
C GLU A 89 -8.99 11.90 25.35
N ARG A 90 -8.27 12.25 24.29
CA ARG A 90 -7.07 11.57 23.81
C ARG A 90 -5.95 12.57 23.67
N THR A 91 -4.73 12.08 23.80
CA THR A 91 -3.50 12.80 23.44
C THR A 91 -3.07 12.37 22.05
N ALA A 92 -2.77 13.33 21.18
CA ALA A 92 -2.13 13.12 19.90
C ALA A 92 -0.71 13.67 19.93
N ILE A 93 0.21 12.92 19.32
CA ILE A 93 1.60 13.30 19.12
C ILE A 93 1.88 13.28 17.62
N PHE A 94 2.33 14.41 17.08
CA PHE A 94 2.88 14.52 15.73
C PHE A 94 4.37 14.80 15.81
N ARG A 95 5.16 14.15 14.96
CA ARG A 95 6.58 14.47 14.77
C ARG A 95 6.99 14.29 13.31
N GLU A 96 8.13 14.84 12.92
CA GLU A 96 8.72 14.46 11.62
C GLU A 96 8.93 12.94 11.60
N VAL A 97 8.46 12.30 10.53
CA VAL A 97 8.65 10.87 10.32
C VAL A 97 10.05 10.62 9.78
N ASP A 98 10.69 9.57 10.28
CA ASP A 98 11.99 9.07 9.82
C ASP A 98 11.92 7.54 9.60
N LEU A 99 12.90 7.00 8.88
CA LEU A 99 12.96 5.56 8.56
C LEU A 99 13.06 4.69 9.83
N PRO A 100 13.88 5.03 10.85
CA PRO A 100 13.90 4.29 12.11
C PRO A 100 12.54 4.21 12.81
N TRP A 101 11.76 5.30 12.79
CA TRP A 101 10.41 5.32 13.32
C TRP A 101 9.50 4.34 12.57
N LEU A 102 9.55 4.33 11.23
CA LEU A 102 8.76 3.41 10.43
C LEU A 102 9.14 1.95 10.70
N ALA A 103 10.43 1.63 10.76
CA ALA A 103 10.91 0.28 11.10
C ALA A 103 10.40 -0.19 12.47
N HIS A 104 10.37 0.72 13.46
CA HIS A 104 9.95 0.39 14.82
C HIS A 104 8.43 0.33 15.01
N TYR A 105 7.68 1.22 14.36
CA TYR A 105 6.26 1.42 14.63
C TYR A 105 5.32 0.89 13.54
N ALA A 106 5.81 0.74 12.30
CA ALA A 106 5.09 0.16 11.18
C ALA A 106 5.72 -1.19 10.74
N THR A 107 6.13 -2.01 11.72
CA THR A 107 6.99 -3.19 11.52
C THR A 107 6.49 -4.17 10.46
N GLU A 108 5.19 -4.51 10.47
CA GLU A 108 4.64 -5.46 9.49
C GLU A 108 4.71 -4.92 8.07
N PHE A 109 4.37 -3.63 7.88
CA PHE A 109 4.51 -2.97 6.59
C PHE A 109 5.99 -2.90 6.17
N TRP A 110 6.86 -2.45 7.09
CA TRP A 110 8.30 -2.31 6.86
C TRP A 110 8.97 -3.63 6.48
N SER A 111 8.58 -4.75 7.10
CA SER A 111 9.13 -6.07 6.80
C SER A 111 8.69 -6.63 5.45
N ARG A 112 7.61 -6.11 4.86
CA ARG A 112 7.10 -6.55 3.55
C ARG A 112 7.59 -5.61 2.45
N PHE A 113 7.70 -4.33 2.77
CA PHE A 113 8.10 -3.28 1.83
C PHE A 113 9.27 -2.46 2.39
N PRO A 114 10.45 -3.04 2.66
CA PRO A 114 11.61 -2.24 3.03
C PRO A 114 11.98 -1.29 1.87
N PRO A 115 12.68 -0.17 2.11
CA PRO A 115 13.05 0.78 1.04
C PRO A 115 13.68 0.11 -0.19
N SER A 116 14.52 -0.89 0.04
CA SER A 116 15.15 -1.73 -0.99
C SER A 116 14.20 -2.51 -1.89
N SER A 117 13.03 -2.91 -1.39
CA SER A 117 12.01 -3.60 -2.20
C SER A 117 11.25 -2.68 -3.15
N LEU A 118 11.33 -1.37 -2.90
CA LEU A 118 10.72 -0.32 -3.71
C LEU A 118 11.76 0.35 -4.62
N GLU A 119 13.03 -0.08 -4.57
CA GLU A 119 14.05 0.38 -5.51
C GLU A 119 13.75 -0.17 -6.90
N HIS A 120 13.99 0.67 -7.90
CA HIS A 120 13.81 0.35 -9.31
C HIS A 120 15.04 0.85 -10.10
N GLU A 121 15.61 0.01 -10.97
CA GLU A 121 16.72 0.39 -11.85
C GLU A 121 16.30 1.56 -12.76
N GLY A 122 16.72 2.78 -12.47
CA GLY A 122 16.47 3.96 -13.32
C GLY A 122 15.82 5.16 -12.62
N ILE A 123 15.47 5.04 -11.35
CA ILE A 123 15.34 6.22 -10.49
C ILE A 123 16.78 6.58 -10.10
N GLY A 124 17.33 7.68 -10.62
CA GLY A 124 18.75 8.06 -10.49
C GLY A 124 19.24 8.40 -9.06
N PHE A 125 18.61 7.82 -8.04
CA PHE A 125 18.95 7.96 -6.63
C PHE A 125 19.14 6.58 -6.02
N ALA A 126 20.37 6.26 -5.61
CA ALA A 126 20.67 5.06 -4.83
C ALA A 126 19.87 5.07 -3.51
N ILE A 127 19.46 3.89 -3.02
CA ILE A 127 18.76 3.69 -1.71
C ILE A 127 19.37 4.51 -0.58
N GLU A 128 20.69 4.70 -0.59
CA GLU A 128 21.46 5.47 0.41
C GLU A 128 20.98 6.93 0.61
N THR A 129 20.08 7.42 -0.24
CA THR A 129 19.58 8.80 -0.22
C THR A 129 18.08 8.94 0.11
N TRP A 130 17.33 7.83 0.26
CA TRP A 130 15.89 7.92 0.52
C TRP A 130 15.62 8.42 1.94
N ASP A 131 14.87 9.50 2.05
CA ASP A 131 14.26 9.93 3.32
C ASP A 131 12.88 9.29 3.50
N ALA A 132 12.30 9.43 4.69
CA ALA A 132 11.00 8.83 4.99
C ALA A 132 9.86 9.44 4.16
N GLN A 133 9.99 10.68 3.70
CA GLN A 133 8.97 11.29 2.83
C GLN A 133 8.95 10.61 1.47
N THR A 134 10.12 10.42 0.88
CA THR A 134 10.31 9.74 -0.41
C THR A 134 9.81 8.31 -0.32
N TYR A 135 10.27 7.56 0.70
CA TYR A 135 9.81 6.20 0.93
C TYR A 135 8.28 6.10 1.05
N LEU A 136 7.64 6.96 1.84
CA LEU A 136 6.18 6.93 2.02
C LEU A 136 5.41 7.36 0.77
N ASN A 137 5.93 8.31 -0.01
CA ASN A 137 5.35 8.67 -1.31
C ASN A 137 5.46 7.53 -2.31
N GLU A 138 6.57 6.80 -2.33
CA GLU A 138 6.73 5.61 -3.14
C GLU A 138 5.81 4.48 -2.66
N ALA A 139 5.69 4.26 -1.35
CA ALA A 139 4.85 3.21 -0.78
C ALA A 139 3.34 3.47 -0.95
N PHE A 140 2.89 4.71 -0.69
CA PHE A 140 1.47 5.04 -0.56
C PHE A 140 0.96 6.00 -1.64
N GLY A 141 1.85 6.61 -2.42
CA GLY A 141 1.55 7.64 -3.40
C GLY A 141 1.72 9.07 -2.86
N PRO A 142 1.79 10.07 -3.75
CA PRO A 142 2.19 11.44 -3.41
C PRO A 142 1.01 12.37 -3.04
N ASP A 143 -0.22 11.87 -3.04
CA ASP A 143 -1.43 12.64 -2.77
C ASP A 143 -2.49 11.82 -2.02
N GLU A 144 -3.47 12.54 -1.47
CA GLU A 144 -4.54 11.97 -0.64
C GLU A 144 -5.31 10.84 -1.33
N ASN A 145 -5.58 10.95 -2.63
CA ASN A 145 -6.37 9.94 -3.34
C ASN A 145 -5.59 8.63 -3.47
N HIS A 146 -4.29 8.70 -3.75
CA HIS A 146 -3.43 7.51 -3.78
C HIS A 146 -3.24 6.92 -2.38
N VAL A 147 -3.10 7.76 -1.35
CA VAL A 147 -2.96 7.26 0.02
C VAL A 147 -4.23 6.52 0.45
N LEU A 148 -5.42 7.05 0.14
CA LEU A 148 -6.70 6.43 0.50
C LEU A 148 -7.06 5.20 -0.34
N ASN A 149 -6.96 5.33 -1.66
CA ASN A 149 -7.54 4.35 -2.59
C ASN A 149 -6.49 3.45 -3.24
N GLY A 150 -5.21 3.78 -3.10
CA GLY A 150 -4.14 3.15 -3.85
C GLY A 150 -4.31 3.34 -5.36
N THR A 151 -4.06 2.26 -6.08
CA THR A 151 -4.14 2.16 -7.53
C THR A 151 -5.59 1.96 -7.96
N THR A 152 -6.06 2.78 -8.90
CA THR A 152 -7.40 2.70 -9.48
C THR A 152 -7.32 2.59 -10.98
N ALA A 153 -8.43 2.29 -11.67
CA ALA A 153 -8.48 2.30 -13.13
C ALA A 153 -7.99 3.61 -13.75
N ALA A 154 -8.20 4.75 -13.07
CA ALA A 154 -7.76 6.07 -13.52
C ALA A 154 -6.26 6.32 -13.32
N SER A 155 -5.58 5.51 -12.50
CA SER A 155 -4.14 5.60 -12.27
C SER A 155 -3.32 5.21 -13.51
N PHE A 156 -3.95 4.67 -14.55
CA PHE A 156 -3.28 4.18 -15.74
C PHE A 156 -3.69 4.98 -16.98
N GLY A 157 -2.70 5.62 -17.61
CA GLY A 157 -2.91 6.48 -18.79
C GLY A 157 -3.15 5.74 -20.10
N VAL A 158 -3.25 4.41 -20.09
CA VAL A 158 -3.43 3.57 -21.27
C VAL A 158 -4.84 2.98 -21.30
N LYS A 159 -5.36 2.76 -22.50
CA LYS A 159 -6.68 2.16 -22.73
C LYS A 159 -6.81 0.79 -22.05
N LEU A 160 -7.82 0.66 -21.19
CA LEU A 160 -8.15 -0.59 -20.52
C LEU A 160 -9.03 -1.47 -21.40
N HIS A 161 -8.51 -2.61 -21.84
CA HIS A 161 -9.27 -3.58 -22.63
C HIS A 161 -10.17 -4.43 -21.73
N LYS A 162 -11.36 -4.80 -22.22
CA LYS A 162 -12.25 -5.73 -21.51
C LYS A 162 -11.69 -7.16 -21.57
N MET A 163 -12.08 -8.00 -20.61
CA MET A 163 -11.84 -9.45 -20.69
C MET A 163 -12.44 -9.97 -22.01
N PRO A 164 -11.71 -10.78 -22.81
CA PRO A 164 -12.27 -11.40 -24.00
C PRO A 164 -13.33 -12.45 -23.67
N LYS A 165 -14.05 -12.94 -24.70
CA LYS A 165 -15.01 -14.05 -24.55
C LYS A 165 -14.33 -15.39 -24.27
N ALA A 166 -13.14 -15.60 -24.84
CA ALA A 166 -12.36 -16.81 -24.61
C ALA A 166 -11.64 -16.68 -23.26
N THR A 167 -12.09 -17.44 -22.27
CA THR A 167 -11.55 -17.43 -20.91
C THR A 167 -11.58 -18.84 -20.29
N ALA A 168 -10.70 -19.09 -19.34
CA ALA A 168 -10.78 -20.24 -18.43
C ALA A 168 -11.13 -19.78 -17.01
N VAL A 169 -11.77 -20.65 -16.22
CA VAL A 169 -12.07 -20.41 -14.81
C VAL A 169 -11.13 -21.24 -13.97
N ILE A 170 -10.40 -20.59 -13.06
CA ILE A 170 -9.36 -21.18 -12.23
C ILE A 170 -9.78 -21.09 -10.76
N ARG A 171 -9.77 -22.21 -10.05
CA ARG A 171 -10.07 -22.26 -8.61
C ARG A 171 -8.85 -21.84 -7.79
N LEU A 172 -8.98 -20.82 -6.95
CA LEU A 172 -7.88 -20.33 -6.09
C LEU A 172 -8.02 -20.80 -4.65
N ASP A 173 -9.19 -20.59 -4.06
CA ASP A 173 -9.54 -20.93 -2.67
C ASP A 173 -8.51 -20.47 -1.63
N ARG A 174 -8.31 -19.16 -1.52
CA ARG A 174 -7.34 -18.57 -0.60
C ARG A 174 -7.94 -17.45 0.24
N SER A 175 -7.77 -17.52 1.55
CA SER A 175 -8.16 -16.45 2.48
C SER A 175 -6.97 -15.53 2.77
N PHE A 176 -7.26 -14.27 3.03
CA PHE A 176 -6.29 -13.22 3.35
C PHE A 176 -6.63 -12.59 4.70
N SER A 177 -5.60 -12.26 5.48
CA SER A 177 -5.77 -11.49 6.71
C SER A 177 -6.35 -10.10 6.42
N GLU A 178 -6.78 -9.38 7.45
CA GLU A 178 -7.29 -8.01 7.26
C GLU A 178 -6.21 -7.11 6.64
N PHE A 179 -4.96 -7.23 7.12
CA PHE A 179 -3.84 -6.44 6.60
C PHE A 179 -3.47 -6.80 5.15
N ASP A 180 -3.42 -8.10 4.81
CA ASP A 180 -3.23 -8.53 3.42
C ASP A 180 -4.35 -8.00 2.52
N SER A 181 -5.58 -8.01 3.04
CA SER A 181 -6.76 -7.56 2.31
C SER A 181 -6.74 -6.06 2.03
N TYR A 182 -6.19 -5.27 2.95
CA TYR A 182 -5.90 -3.87 2.72
C TYR A 182 -4.85 -3.67 1.63
N LEU A 183 -3.71 -4.37 1.72
CA LEU A 183 -2.64 -4.27 0.73
C LEU A 183 -3.11 -4.67 -0.68
N ILE A 184 -3.90 -5.76 -0.79
CA ILE A 184 -4.51 -6.20 -2.05
C ILE A 184 -5.40 -5.11 -2.65
N ARG A 185 -6.19 -4.40 -1.82
CA ARG A 185 -7.06 -3.30 -2.31
C ARG A 185 -6.25 -2.12 -2.85
N ARG A 186 -5.06 -1.86 -2.31
CA ARG A 186 -4.20 -0.79 -2.80
C ARG A 186 -3.69 -1.07 -4.22
N GLY A 187 -3.60 -2.32 -4.65
CA GLY A 187 -3.09 -2.66 -5.98
C GLY A 187 -1.63 -2.23 -6.20
N VAL A 188 -1.19 -2.25 -7.47
CA VAL A 188 0.12 -1.79 -7.90
C VAL A 188 0.03 -1.00 -9.21
N THR A 189 0.61 0.20 -9.20
CA THR A 189 0.84 1.01 -10.39
C THR A 189 2.26 0.74 -10.89
N PRO A 190 2.45 0.31 -12.15
CA PRO A 190 3.77 0.09 -12.71
C PRO A 190 4.50 1.42 -12.81
N ARG A 191 5.78 1.46 -12.42
CA ARG A 191 6.59 2.69 -12.40
C ARG A 191 7.57 2.73 -13.56
N GLN A 192 8.00 1.56 -14.04
CA GLN A 192 8.94 1.43 -15.16
C GLN A 192 8.47 0.41 -16.19
N MET A 193 9.22 0.30 -17.30
CA MET A 193 8.89 -0.63 -18.39
C MET A 193 8.99 -2.09 -17.96
N GLU A 194 9.84 -2.38 -16.98
CA GLU A 194 10.09 -3.68 -16.36
C GLU A 194 8.93 -4.09 -15.45
N ASP A 195 8.18 -3.13 -14.91
CA ASP A 195 6.96 -3.38 -14.15
C ASP A 195 5.85 -3.79 -15.12
N ARG A 196 5.78 -5.08 -15.41
CA ARG A 196 4.89 -5.65 -16.43
C ARG A 196 3.41 -5.63 -16.07
N TRP A 197 3.08 -5.35 -14.82
CA TRP A 197 1.75 -5.54 -14.25
C TRP A 197 1.18 -4.24 -13.68
N PHE A 198 -0.06 -3.98 -14.07
CA PHE A 198 -0.92 -2.97 -13.49
C PHE A 198 -2.08 -3.70 -12.83
N ILE A 199 -2.19 -3.58 -11.51
CA ILE A 199 -3.17 -4.33 -10.72
C ILE A 199 -3.98 -3.36 -9.87
N TYR A 200 -5.30 -3.47 -9.91
CA TYR A 200 -6.17 -2.67 -9.07
C TYR A 200 -7.41 -3.45 -8.64
N PHE A 201 -7.98 -3.05 -7.52
CA PHE A 201 -9.21 -3.61 -7.00
C PHE A 201 -10.40 -2.73 -7.36
N GLU A 202 -11.45 -3.33 -7.92
CA GLU A 202 -12.68 -2.62 -8.29
C GLU A 202 -13.88 -3.57 -8.19
N SER A 203 -14.92 -3.15 -7.47
CA SER A 203 -16.20 -3.86 -7.40
C SER A 203 -16.08 -5.35 -7.04
N GLY A 204 -15.28 -5.69 -6.01
CA GLY A 204 -15.07 -7.07 -5.55
C GLY A 204 -14.14 -7.91 -6.45
N ARG A 205 -13.39 -7.26 -7.36
CA ARG A 205 -12.51 -7.94 -8.30
C ARG A 205 -11.11 -7.35 -8.26
N LEU A 206 -10.10 -8.21 -8.29
CA LEU A 206 -8.72 -7.80 -8.55
C LEU A 206 -8.42 -7.98 -10.03
N LEU A 207 -8.13 -6.89 -10.71
CA LEU A 207 -7.94 -6.83 -12.15
C LEU A 207 -6.45 -6.74 -12.44
N MET A 208 -5.87 -7.80 -13.01
CA MET A 208 -4.44 -7.90 -13.31
C MET A 208 -4.20 -7.70 -14.81
N ARG A 209 -3.54 -6.60 -15.15
CA ARG A 209 -3.35 -6.16 -16.52
C ARG A 209 -1.89 -6.03 -16.88
N ARG A 210 -1.59 -6.13 -18.18
CA ARG A 210 -0.25 -5.78 -18.68
C ARG A 210 -0.08 -4.26 -18.74
N SER A 211 1.04 -3.76 -18.21
CA SER A 211 1.34 -2.33 -18.03
C SER A 211 1.61 -1.57 -19.33
N TRP A 212 1.84 -2.24 -20.47
CA TRP A 212 2.08 -1.56 -21.75
C TRP A 212 0.95 -1.69 -22.76
N THR A 213 0.07 -2.69 -22.62
CA THR A 213 -1.09 -2.87 -23.51
C THR A 213 -2.43 -2.63 -22.85
N GLY A 214 -2.51 -2.61 -21.51
CA GLY A 214 -3.79 -2.55 -20.79
C GLY A 214 -4.67 -3.80 -20.94
N LEU A 215 -4.14 -4.87 -21.55
CA LEU A 215 -4.83 -6.16 -21.69
C LEU A 215 -5.10 -6.77 -20.32
N LEU A 216 -6.35 -7.15 -20.07
CA LEU A 216 -6.75 -7.90 -18.89
C LEU A 216 -6.36 -9.36 -19.07
N ILE A 217 -5.44 -9.84 -18.23
CA ILE A 217 -4.94 -11.22 -18.29
C ILE A 217 -5.65 -12.06 -17.24
N TYR A 218 -5.75 -11.56 -16.01
CA TYR A 218 -6.47 -12.24 -14.94
C TYR A 218 -7.46 -11.30 -14.28
N GLU A 219 -8.61 -11.86 -13.92
CA GLU A 219 -9.57 -11.22 -13.04
C GLU A 219 -9.87 -12.17 -11.89
N VAL A 220 -9.51 -11.78 -10.67
CA VAL A 220 -9.76 -12.58 -9.46
C VAL A 220 -11.03 -12.09 -8.78
N VAL A 221 -11.95 -13.01 -8.48
CA VAL A 221 -13.14 -12.72 -7.67
C VAL A 221 -12.77 -12.83 -6.20
N LEU A 222 -12.93 -11.72 -5.49
CA LEU A 222 -12.60 -11.59 -4.08
C LEU A 222 -13.88 -11.30 -3.31
N GLU A 223 -14.30 -12.26 -2.49
CA GLU A 223 -15.44 -12.10 -1.60
C GLU A 223 -14.99 -11.47 -0.28
N GLU A 224 -15.76 -10.51 0.21
CA GLU A 224 -15.52 -9.87 1.50
C GLU A 224 -16.07 -10.72 2.64
N ARG A 225 -15.26 -10.89 3.69
CA ARG A 225 -15.62 -11.58 4.93
C ARG A 225 -15.21 -10.69 6.10
N GLY A 226 -16.01 -9.67 6.37
CA GLY A 226 -15.60 -8.56 7.24
C GLY A 226 -14.50 -7.73 6.57
N ALA A 227 -13.40 -7.45 7.29
CA ALA A 227 -12.23 -6.77 6.73
C ALA A 227 -11.31 -7.69 5.91
N SER A 228 -11.53 -9.00 5.98
CA SER A 228 -10.76 -10.01 5.23
C SER A 228 -11.33 -10.28 3.84
N LEU A 229 -10.48 -10.77 2.95
CA LEU A 229 -10.82 -11.24 1.61
C LEU A 229 -10.68 -12.75 1.48
N TRP A 230 -11.51 -13.31 0.61
CA TRP A 230 -11.37 -14.67 0.13
C TRP A 230 -11.34 -14.69 -1.41
N ALA A 231 -10.21 -15.10 -1.99
CA ALA A 231 -10.09 -15.37 -3.42
C ALA A 231 -10.71 -16.72 -3.73
N ARG A 232 -11.90 -16.67 -4.35
CA ARG A 232 -12.66 -17.85 -4.69
C ARG A 232 -12.17 -18.47 -5.99
N ASP A 233 -12.37 -17.74 -7.08
CA ASP A 233 -11.99 -18.15 -8.43
C ASP A 233 -11.36 -16.97 -9.18
N ALA A 234 -10.66 -17.27 -10.27
CA ALA A 234 -10.19 -16.29 -11.23
C ALA A 234 -10.62 -16.65 -12.65
N ARG A 235 -10.72 -15.62 -13.50
CA ARG A 235 -10.87 -15.77 -14.94
C ARG A 235 -9.54 -15.45 -15.61
N ALA A 236 -9.01 -16.38 -16.38
CA ALA A 236 -7.82 -16.19 -17.18
C ALA A 236 -8.17 -15.96 -18.65
N ASN A 237 -7.46 -15.04 -19.29
CA ASN A 237 -7.58 -14.75 -20.70
C ASN A 237 -7.14 -15.97 -21.54
N ARG A 238 -7.94 -16.40 -22.52
CA ARG A 238 -7.60 -17.50 -23.45
C ARG A 238 -7.63 -17.06 -24.91
N ASN A 239 -7.51 -15.75 -25.16
CA ASN A 239 -7.33 -15.25 -26.51
C ASN A 239 -5.83 -15.31 -26.88
N PRO A 240 -5.42 -16.20 -27.80
CA PRO A 240 -4.00 -16.41 -28.14
C PRO A 240 -3.33 -15.17 -28.75
N LYS A 241 -4.10 -14.20 -29.26
CA LYS A 241 -3.56 -12.91 -29.74
C LYS A 241 -3.21 -11.94 -28.60
N GLN A 242 -3.70 -12.19 -27.39
CA GLN A 242 -3.55 -11.33 -26.22
C GLN A 242 -2.70 -12.00 -25.13
N TYR A 243 -2.85 -13.31 -24.95
CA TYR A 243 -2.18 -14.08 -23.91
C TYR A 243 -1.91 -15.51 -24.39
N GLY A 244 -0.67 -15.97 -24.24
CA GLY A 244 -0.24 -17.29 -24.69
C GLY A 244 -0.41 -18.41 -23.65
N GLY A 245 -0.76 -18.09 -22.41
CA GLY A 245 -0.96 -19.09 -21.35
C GLY A 245 -2.21 -19.93 -21.62
N THR A 246 -2.04 -21.24 -21.52
CA THR A 246 -3.08 -22.24 -21.80
C THR A 246 -3.25 -23.25 -20.67
N ASP A 247 -2.34 -23.28 -19.70
CA ASP A 247 -2.36 -24.18 -18.55
C ASP A 247 -2.94 -23.45 -17.32
N ASP A 248 -4.02 -24.01 -16.77
CA ASP A 248 -4.75 -23.43 -15.65
C ASP A 248 -3.95 -23.46 -14.33
N GLU A 249 -3.07 -24.45 -14.13
CA GLU A 249 -2.23 -24.56 -12.93
C GLU A 249 -1.02 -23.60 -13.00
N ASP A 250 -0.45 -23.40 -14.19
CA ASP A 250 0.56 -22.34 -14.40
C ASP A 250 -0.03 -20.96 -14.08
N ASP A 251 -1.24 -20.68 -14.60
CA ASP A 251 -1.93 -19.42 -14.37
C ASP A 251 -2.31 -19.22 -12.90
N LYS A 252 -2.79 -20.27 -12.24
CA LYS A 252 -3.05 -20.26 -10.79
C LYS A 252 -1.81 -19.84 -10.01
N ARG A 253 -0.67 -20.47 -10.33
CA ARG A 253 0.62 -20.14 -9.70
C ARG A 253 1.03 -18.71 -9.98
N MET A 254 0.87 -18.24 -11.22
CA MET A 254 1.15 -16.86 -11.61
C MET A 254 0.29 -15.87 -10.81
N ILE A 255 -1.03 -16.06 -10.75
CA ILE A 255 -1.96 -15.19 -10.00
C ILE A 255 -1.54 -15.09 -8.53
N LEU A 256 -1.27 -16.22 -7.88
CA LEU A 256 -0.90 -16.25 -6.47
C LEU A 256 0.46 -15.58 -6.22
N ASN A 257 1.41 -15.70 -7.15
CA ASN A 257 2.70 -15.02 -7.03
C ASN A 257 2.62 -13.52 -7.30
N LEU A 258 1.76 -13.07 -8.22
CA LEU A 258 1.51 -11.64 -8.38
C LEU A 258 0.90 -11.03 -7.12
N ILE A 259 0.00 -11.75 -6.45
CA ILE A 259 -0.53 -11.33 -5.15
C ILE A 259 0.58 -11.30 -4.10
N ASP A 260 1.32 -12.39 -3.93
CA ASP A 260 2.32 -12.51 -2.88
C ASP A 260 3.45 -11.47 -3.04
N GLU A 261 4.06 -11.38 -4.22
CA GLU A 261 5.21 -10.51 -4.41
C GLU A 261 4.82 -9.05 -4.58
N LEU A 262 3.89 -8.75 -5.49
CA LEU A 262 3.63 -7.36 -5.88
C LEU A 262 2.68 -6.65 -4.92
N LEU A 263 1.76 -7.39 -4.29
CA LEU A 263 0.75 -6.80 -3.42
C LEU A 263 1.05 -7.03 -1.94
N LEU A 264 1.66 -8.15 -1.56
CA LEU A 264 1.88 -8.49 -0.15
C LEU A 264 3.32 -8.34 0.31
N GLY A 265 4.28 -8.13 -0.61
CA GLY A 265 5.71 -8.06 -0.28
C GLY A 265 6.27 -9.38 0.27
N LEU A 266 5.64 -10.50 -0.07
CA LEU A 266 6.05 -11.84 0.33
C LEU A 266 6.88 -12.48 -0.79
N PRO A 267 7.87 -13.34 -0.47
CA PRO A 267 8.69 -13.98 -1.48
C PRO A 267 7.84 -14.88 -2.40
N ALA A 268 8.08 -14.86 -3.72
CA ALA A 268 7.37 -15.75 -4.64
C ALA A 268 7.49 -17.21 -4.24
N ARG A 269 6.39 -17.92 -4.52
CA ARG A 269 6.34 -19.37 -4.57
C ARG A 269 6.86 -19.81 -5.94
N VAL A 270 8.15 -19.58 -6.23
CA VAL A 270 8.76 -20.02 -7.50
C VAL A 270 9.00 -21.54 -7.42
N PRO A 271 8.65 -22.33 -8.45
CA PRO A 271 9.15 -23.70 -8.57
C PRO A 271 10.63 -23.68 -8.97
N VAL A 272 11.47 -24.46 -8.28
CA VAL A 272 12.94 -24.57 -8.47
C VAL A 272 13.32 -25.31 -9.76
N GLN A 273 12.76 -24.95 -10.92
CA GLN A 273 13.23 -25.46 -12.21
C GLN A 273 13.48 -24.31 -13.19
N GLU A 274 14.71 -23.81 -13.16
CA GLU A 274 15.23 -22.65 -13.92
C GLU A 274 15.24 -22.82 -15.45
N GLY A 275 14.81 -23.96 -16.00
CA GLY A 275 14.99 -24.30 -17.42
C GLY A 275 13.83 -24.00 -18.38
N LEU A 276 12.62 -23.69 -17.91
CA LEU A 276 11.40 -23.57 -18.75
C LEU A 276 10.45 -22.44 -18.30
N LEU A 277 10.96 -21.45 -17.58
CA LEU A 277 10.16 -20.32 -17.11
C LEU A 277 9.78 -19.41 -18.27
N SER A 278 8.47 -19.13 -18.43
CA SER A 278 8.00 -18.08 -19.35
C SER A 278 8.64 -16.73 -19.01
N PRO A 279 8.67 -15.75 -19.92
CA PRO A 279 9.24 -14.43 -19.62
C PRO A 279 8.67 -13.81 -18.34
N ASP A 280 7.39 -14.06 -18.04
CA ASP A 280 6.73 -13.57 -16.83
C ASP A 280 7.26 -14.21 -15.55
N TRP A 281 7.54 -15.51 -15.61
CA TRP A 281 8.18 -16.24 -14.53
C TRP A 281 9.63 -15.79 -14.29
N GLN A 282 10.36 -15.45 -15.35
CA GLN A 282 11.72 -14.90 -15.24
C GLN A 282 11.73 -13.54 -14.53
N ALA A 283 10.76 -12.67 -14.82
CA ALA A 283 10.67 -11.35 -14.18
C ALA A 283 10.35 -11.46 -12.67
N ILE A 284 9.43 -12.36 -12.31
CA ILE A 284 9.11 -12.69 -10.91
C ILE A 284 10.34 -13.25 -10.19
N ALA A 285 11.03 -14.23 -10.79
CA ALA A 285 12.22 -14.85 -10.19
C ALA A 285 13.38 -13.85 -9.98
N ALA A 286 13.60 -12.94 -10.94
CA ALA A 286 14.61 -11.89 -10.81
C ALA A 286 14.31 -10.95 -9.63
N ARG A 287 13.05 -10.53 -9.46
CA ARG A 287 12.62 -9.67 -8.34
C ARG A 287 12.67 -10.38 -6.99
N SER A 288 12.31 -11.66 -6.95
CA SER A 288 12.42 -12.52 -5.75
C SER A 288 13.86 -12.64 -5.25
N THR A 289 14.81 -12.75 -6.18
CA THR A 289 16.25 -12.84 -5.86
C THR A 289 16.78 -11.52 -5.27
N ALA A 290 16.38 -10.39 -5.83
CA ALA A 290 16.70 -9.05 -5.30
C ALA A 290 16.08 -8.82 -3.91
N SER A 291 14.81 -9.24 -3.70
CA SER A 291 14.13 -9.14 -2.42
C SER A 291 14.84 -9.95 -1.32
N LYS A 292 15.25 -11.20 -1.60
CA LYS A 292 16.01 -12.03 -0.64
C LYS A 292 17.35 -11.42 -0.24
N ALA A 293 18.06 -10.77 -1.17
CA ALA A 293 19.32 -10.09 -0.88
C ALA A 293 19.13 -8.86 0.03
N ALA A 294 17.94 -8.25 0.01
CA ALA A 294 17.63 -7.06 0.79
C ALA A 294 17.16 -7.33 2.23
N PHE A 295 16.89 -8.61 2.57
CA PHE A 295 16.51 -9.07 3.92
C PHE A 295 17.65 -9.78 4.66
N GLN A 296 18.85 -9.87 4.07
CA GLN A 296 20.09 -10.35 4.70
C GLN A 296 20.93 -9.17 5.20
#